data_AF-A0A3M8A102-F1
#
_entry.id   AF-A0A3M8A102-F1
#
_cell.length_a   1.000
_cell.length_b   1.000
_cell.length_c   1.000
_cell.angle_alpha   90.00
_cell.angle_beta   90.00
_cell.angle_gamma   90.00
#
_symmetry.space_group_name_H-M   'P 1'
#
loop_
_entity.id
_entity.type
_entity.pdbx_description
1 polymer ?
#
loop_
_entity_poly.entity_id
_entity_poly.type
_entity_poly.pdbx_seq_one_letter_code
_entity_poly.pdbx_strand_id
1 'polypeptide(L)'
;MIDWYAFLVVLVVTLFASAVVVSAYALGIRLLTLSGRTPIVTPAEFTDAIAVITPAEAAAAAKRAAKAAKKSPLTDGQKRLALVGAWVCFAISAGAVLYGIYLIVPALHGGA
;
A
#
# COMPACT_ATOMS: atom_id res chain seq x y z
N MET A 1 26.64 -17.22 27.12
CA MET A 1 25.65 -18.28 26.84
C MET A 1 24.71 -17.75 25.77
N ILE A 2 24.27 -18.56 24.80
CA ILE A 2 23.38 -18.09 23.73
C ILE A 2 21.99 -17.81 24.30
N ASP A 3 21.45 -16.63 24.03
CA ASP A 3 20.08 -16.27 24.38
C ASP A 3 19.11 -16.77 23.30
N TRP A 4 18.59 -17.98 23.48
CA TRP A 4 17.60 -18.59 22.58
C TRP A 4 16.28 -17.83 22.53
N TYR A 5 15.93 -17.10 23.60
CA TYR A 5 14.68 -16.34 23.67
C TYR A 5 14.72 -15.13 22.73
N ALA A 6 15.87 -14.44 22.63
CA ALA A 6 16.04 -13.32 21.72
C ALA A 6 15.70 -13.66 20.25
N PHE A 7 16.08 -14.86 19.78
CA PHE A 7 15.75 -15.31 18.43
C PHE A 7 14.25 -15.49 18.21
N LEU A 8 13.53 -16.06 19.19
CA LEU A 8 12.08 -16.20 19.11
C LEU A 8 11.37 -14.84 19.09
N VAL A 9 11.86 -13.88 19.88
CA VAL A 9 11.33 -12.51 19.88
C VAL A 9 11.49 -11.88 18.50
N VAL A 10 12.69 -11.92 17.89
CA VAL A 10 12.91 -11.34 16.56
C VAL A 10 12.02 -12.01 15.52
N LEU A 11 11.88 -13.34 15.54
CA LEU A 11 11.00 -14.07 14.62
C LEU A 11 9.55 -13.55 14.71
N VAL A 12 8.99 -13.48 15.92
CA VAL A 12 7.59 -13.05 16.11
C VAL A 12 7.41 -11.58 15.76
N VAL A 13 8.33 -10.71 16.21
CA VAL A 13 8.24 -9.25 15.99
C VAL A 13 8.35 -8.93 14.49
N THR A 14 9.28 -9.56 13.77
CA THR A 14 9.45 -9.32 12.34
C THR A 14 8.28 -9.83 11.51
N LEU A 15 7.75 -11.02 11.81
CA LEU A 15 6.55 -11.55 11.16
C LEU A 15 5.33 -10.66 11.40
N PHE A 16 5.13 -10.23 12.66
CA PHE A 16 4.02 -9.36 13.01
C PHE A 16 4.13 -7.99 12.34
N ALA A 17 5.30 -7.35 12.42
CA ALA A 17 5.54 -6.05 11.79
C ALA A 17 5.34 -6.11 10.27
N SER A 18 5.86 -7.16 9.61
CA SER A 18 5.64 -7.40 8.18
C SER A 18 4.15 -7.54 7.85
N ALA A 19 3.43 -8.38 8.59
CA ALA A 19 1.99 -8.56 8.39
C ALA A 19 1.20 -7.27 8.57
N VAL A 20 1.53 -6.45 9.57
CA VAL A 20 0.88 -5.15 9.82
C VAL A 20 1.12 -4.19 8.67
N VAL A 21 2.37 -4.00 8.23
CA VAL A 21 2.71 -3.06 7.16
C VAL A 21 2.08 -3.47 5.82
N VAL A 22 2.16 -4.75 5.47
CA VAL A 22 1.57 -5.28 4.23
C VAL A 22 0.05 -5.19 4.26
N SER A 23 -0.59 -5.55 5.39
CA SER A 23 -2.04 -5.47 5.53
C SER A 23 -2.54 -4.04 5.50
N ALA A 24 -1.85 -3.10 6.17
CA ALA A 24 -2.19 -1.68 6.11
C ALA A 24 -2.13 -1.17 4.67
N TYR A 25 -1.06 -1.46 3.93
CA TYR A 25 -0.94 -1.05 2.54
C TYR A 25 -2.03 -1.67 1.65
N ALA A 26 -2.27 -2.97 1.76
CA ALA A 26 -3.30 -3.68 1.00
C ALA A 26 -4.72 -3.16 1.30
N LEU A 27 -5.02 -2.91 2.57
CA LEU A 27 -6.26 -2.26 3.01
C LEU A 27 -6.37 -0.85 2.44
N GLY A 28 -5.29 -0.07 2.42
CA GLY A 28 -5.25 1.26 1.84
C GLY A 28 -5.65 1.26 0.36
N ILE A 29 -5.09 0.36 -0.44
CA ILE A 29 -5.46 0.18 -1.85
C ILE A 29 -6.94 -0.19 -1.98
N ARG A 30 -7.43 -1.12 -1.16
CA ARG A 30 -8.84 -1.55 -1.19
C ARG A 30 -9.80 -0.43 -0.80
N LEU A 31 -9.47 0.37 0.20
CA LEU A 31 -10.26 1.54 0.59
C LEU A 31 -10.24 2.62 -0.51
N LEU A 32 -9.11 2.79 -1.18
CA LEU A 32 -8.97 3.73 -2.28
C LEU A 32 -9.85 3.32 -3.49
N THR A 33 -9.93 2.02 -3.81
CA THR A 33 -10.85 1.52 -4.84
C THR A 33 -12.31 1.72 -4.45
N LEU A 34 -12.68 1.47 -3.18
CA LEU A 34 -14.03 1.72 -2.65
C LEU A 34 -14.41 3.20 -2.68
N SER A 35 -13.45 4.11 -2.54
CA SER A 35 -13.68 5.56 -2.67
C SER A 35 -13.96 6.01 -4.11
N GLY A 36 -13.82 5.13 -5.09
CA GLY A 36 -13.97 5.42 -6.52
C GLY A 36 -12.70 5.98 -7.19
N ARG A 37 -11.57 6.04 -6.47
CA ARG A 37 -10.27 6.49 -6.98
C ARG A 37 -9.33 5.32 -7.23
N THR A 38 -9.80 4.33 -7.98
CA THR A 38 -9.03 3.14 -8.34
C THR A 38 -7.69 3.56 -8.96
N PRO A 39 -6.53 3.13 -8.40
CA PRO A 39 -5.25 3.38 -9.03
C PRO A 39 -5.20 2.65 -10.37
N ILE A 40 -5.29 3.39 -11.46
CA ILE A 40 -5.07 2.88 -12.81
C ILE A 40 -3.81 3.56 -13.34
N VAL A 41 -2.76 2.78 -13.52
CA VAL A 41 -1.57 3.26 -14.21
C VAL A 41 -1.87 3.29 -15.70
N THR A 42 -1.89 4.48 -16.30
CA THR A 42 -1.79 4.60 -17.76
C THR A 42 -0.38 4.15 -18.15
N PRO A 43 -0.22 3.24 -19.11
CA PRO A 43 1.11 2.68 -19.41
C PRO A 43 2.05 3.82 -19.82
N ALA A 44 3.17 3.96 -19.11
CA ALA A 44 4.36 4.54 -19.73
C ALA A 44 4.89 3.45 -20.67
N GLU A 45 5.15 3.79 -21.94
CA GLU A 45 5.81 2.87 -22.88
C GLU A 45 7.25 2.62 -22.41
N PHE A 46 7.41 1.70 -21.45
CA PHE A 46 8.70 1.10 -21.16
C PHE A 46 8.88 -0.01 -22.18
N THR A 47 9.69 0.29 -23.19
CA THR A 47 9.96 -0.52 -24.39
C THR A 47 10.63 -1.87 -24.10
N ASP A 48 10.76 -2.32 -22.84
CA ASP A 48 11.68 -3.42 -22.51
C ASP A 48 11.32 -4.39 -21.36
N ALA A 49 10.10 -4.49 -20.80
CA ALA A 49 9.88 -5.53 -19.75
C ALA A 49 8.46 -6.08 -19.46
N ILE A 50 8.40 -7.42 -19.44
CA ILE A 50 7.65 -8.39 -18.61
C ILE A 50 6.11 -8.44 -18.63
N ALA A 51 5.36 -7.33 -18.80
CA ALA A 51 3.91 -7.40 -18.94
C ALA A 51 3.36 -6.26 -19.80
N VAL A 52 3.45 -6.41 -21.13
CA VAL A 52 2.84 -5.49 -22.09
C VAL A 52 1.32 -5.68 -22.05
N ILE A 53 0.64 -4.83 -21.27
CA ILE A 53 -0.80 -4.65 -21.39
C ILE A 53 -1.02 -3.79 -22.63
N THR A 54 -1.79 -4.29 -23.58
CA THR A 54 -2.09 -3.50 -24.79
C THR A 54 -2.81 -2.20 -24.39
N PRO A 55 -2.61 -1.08 -25.11
CA PRO A 55 -3.33 0.17 -24.81
C PRO A 55 -4.86 -0.03 -24.80
N ALA A 56 -5.35 -1.01 -25.57
CA ALA A 56 -6.75 -1.42 -25.57
C ALA A 56 -7.19 -2.06 -24.24
N GLU A 57 -6.41 -2.98 -23.66
CA GLU A 57 -6.71 -3.60 -22.36
C GLU A 57 -6.65 -2.58 -21.21
N ALA A 58 -5.70 -1.65 -21.24
CA ALA A 58 -5.62 -0.56 -20.29
C ALA A 58 -6.86 0.37 -20.36
N ALA A 59 -7.27 0.74 -21.57
CA ALA A 59 -8.49 1.52 -21.78
C ALA A 59 -9.75 0.76 -21.33
N ALA A 60 -9.79 -0.56 -21.54
CA ALA A 60 -10.88 -1.41 -21.06
C ALA A 60 -10.92 -1.48 -19.52
N ALA A 61 -9.76 -1.60 -18.86
CA ALA A 61 -9.65 -1.56 -17.40
C ALA A 61 -10.12 -0.21 -16.83
N ALA A 62 -9.72 0.91 -17.44
CA ALA A 62 -10.18 2.25 -17.07
C ALA A 62 -11.71 2.40 -17.22
N LYS A 63 -12.29 1.93 -18.34
CA LYS A 63 -13.75 1.93 -18.55
C LYS A 63 -14.48 1.06 -17.51
N ARG A 64 -13.94 -0.11 -17.16
CA ARG A 64 -14.50 -0.99 -16.11
C ARG A 64 -14.45 -0.32 -14.74
N ALA A 65 -13.33 0.31 -14.38
CA ALA A 65 -13.18 1.07 -13.14
C ALA A 65 -14.18 2.24 -13.06
N ALA A 66 -14.32 3.02 -14.13
CA ALA A 66 -15.28 4.12 -14.19
C ALA A 66 -16.74 3.64 -14.07
N LYS A 67 -17.09 2.53 -14.72
CA LYS A 67 -18.42 1.90 -14.59
C LYS A 67 -18.66 1.40 -13.16
N ALA A 68 -17.67 0.77 -12.54
CA ALA A 68 -17.77 0.28 -11.16
C ALA A 68 -17.94 1.44 -10.17
N ALA A 69 -17.22 2.55 -10.35
CA ALA A 69 -17.37 3.75 -9.53
C ALA A 69 -18.78 4.36 -9.67
N LYS A 70 -19.33 4.43 -10.90
CA LYS A 70 -20.70 4.93 -11.14
C LYS A 70 -21.79 4.03 -10.55
N LYS A 71 -21.57 2.72 -10.51
CA LYS A 71 -22.51 1.74 -9.93
C LYS A 71 -22.31 1.50 -8.42
N SER A 72 -21.43 2.26 -7.77
CA SER A 72 -21.13 2.04 -6.36
C SER A 72 -22.37 2.30 -5.48
N PRO A 73 -22.75 1.36 -4.61
CA PRO A 73 -23.89 1.53 -3.68
C PRO A 73 -23.56 2.44 -2.49
N LEU A 74 -22.32 2.95 -2.39
CA LEU A 74 -21.87 3.81 -1.29
C LEU A 74 -22.36 5.24 -1.46
N THR A 75 -22.79 5.83 -0.34
CA THR A 75 -23.05 7.28 -0.24
C THR A 75 -21.76 8.08 -0.38
N ASP A 76 -21.86 9.37 -0.71
CA ASP A 76 -20.69 10.23 -0.86
C ASP A 76 -19.90 10.39 0.46
N GLY A 77 -20.60 10.39 1.60
CA GLY A 77 -19.98 10.38 2.92
C GLY A 77 -19.14 9.12 3.17
N GLN A 78 -19.65 7.95 2.81
CA GLN A 78 -18.91 6.69 2.94
C GLN A 78 -17.70 6.62 1.99
N LYS A 79 -17.82 7.15 0.76
CA LYS A 79 -16.68 7.24 -0.16
C LYS A 79 -15.58 8.16 0.39
N ARG A 80 -15.97 9.27 1.03
CA ARG A 80 -15.03 10.18 1.70
C ARG A 80 -14.36 9.52 2.90
N LEU A 81 -15.12 8.78 3.71
CA LEU A 81 -14.56 8.00 4.81
C LEU A 81 -13.56 6.94 4.32
N ALA A 82 -13.91 6.22 3.25
CA ALA A 82 -13.00 5.26 2.62
C ALA A 82 -11.72 5.93 2.11
N LEU A 83 -11.80 7.13 1.52
CA LEU A 83 -10.61 7.88 1.11
C LEU A 83 -9.72 8.24 2.30
N VAL A 84 -10.30 8.80 3.36
CA VAL A 84 -9.54 9.18 4.57
C VAL A 84 -8.91 7.94 5.20
N GLY A 85 -9.65 6.84 5.28
CA GLY A 85 -9.14 5.56 5.76
C GLY A 85 -7.97 5.06 4.92
N ALA A 86 -8.05 5.17 3.59
CA ALA A 86 -6.94 4.81 2.70
C ALA A 86 -5.69 5.63 2.99
N TRP A 87 -5.82 6.96 3.17
CA TRP A 87 -4.71 7.83 3.50
C TRP A 87 -4.09 7.51 4.86
N VAL A 88 -4.91 7.22 5.87
CA VAL A 88 -4.42 6.79 7.19
C VAL A 88 -3.61 5.49 7.07
N CYS A 89 -4.12 4.51 6.32
CA CYS A 89 -3.40 3.27 6.05
C CYS A 89 -2.04 3.49 5.38
N PHE A 90 -1.98 4.36 4.37
CA PHE A 90 -0.72 4.70 3.70
C PHE A 90 0.23 5.48 4.62
N ALA A 91 -0.28 6.41 5.42
CA ALA A 91 0.54 7.15 6.39
C ALA A 91 1.15 6.22 7.44
N ILE A 92 0.38 5.24 7.95
CA ILE A 92 0.89 4.23 8.89
C ILE A 92 1.99 3.39 8.23
N SER A 93 1.75 2.90 7.02
CA SER A 93 2.73 2.09 6.28
C SER A 93 4.01 2.87 5.98
N ALA A 94 3.90 4.09 5.44
CA ALA A 94 5.03 4.97 5.17
C ALA A 94 5.77 5.34 6.46
N GLY A 95 5.04 5.69 7.52
CA GLY A 95 5.61 6.01 8.83
C GLY A 95 6.39 4.84 9.43
N ALA A 96 5.87 3.61 9.35
CA ALA A 96 6.57 2.41 9.80
C ALA A 96 7.87 2.17 9.03
N VAL A 97 7.85 2.33 7.70
CA VAL A 97 9.06 2.20 6.86
C VAL A 97 10.08 3.29 7.16
N LEU A 98 9.65 4.55 7.22
CA LEU A 98 10.53 5.68 7.55
C LEU A 98 11.14 5.54 8.94
N TYR A 99 10.37 5.05 9.92
CA TYR A 99 10.88 4.78 11.25
C TYR A 99 11.88 3.62 11.24
N GLY A 100 11.62 2.55 10.48
CA GLY A 100 12.59 1.47 10.27
C GLY A 100 13.90 1.97 9.66
N ILE A 101 13.83 2.80 8.61
CA ILE A 101 15.01 3.42 8.00
C ILE A 101 15.74 4.31 9.02
N TYR A 102 14.99 5.12 9.75
CA TYR A 102 15.52 5.96 10.81
C TYR A 102 16.27 5.13 11.85
N LEU A 103 15.82 3.92 12.24
CA LEU A 103 16.52 3.08 13.21
C LEU A 103 17.71 2.28 12.65
N ILE A 104 17.76 2.07 11.33
CA ILE A 104 18.81 1.26 10.69
C ILE A 104 20.00 2.11 10.27
N VAL A 105 19.76 3.35 9.85
CA VAL A 105 20.80 4.23 9.27
C VAL A 105 21.39 5.14 10.34
N PRO A 106 22.61 4.87 10.88
CA PRO A 106 23.13 5.58 12.05
C PRO A 106 23.19 7.10 11.88
N ALA A 107 23.53 7.57 10.68
CA ALA A 107 23.57 8.98 10.32
C ALA A 107 22.24 9.73 10.58
N LEU A 108 21.11 9.03 10.69
CA LEU A 108 19.80 9.62 10.92
C LEU A 108 19.41 9.70 12.42
N HIS A 109 19.93 8.82 13.29
CA HIS A 109 19.43 8.66 14.66
C HIS A 109 20.50 8.56 15.76
N GLY A 110 21.79 8.50 15.41
CA GLY A 110 22.90 8.43 16.34
C GLY A 110 24.16 8.94 15.67
N GLY A 111 24.45 10.22 15.86
CA GLY A 111 25.65 10.85 15.30
C GLY A 111 26.93 10.27 15.91
N ALA A 112 27.83 9.82 15.03
CA ALA A 112 29.15 9.23 15.28
C ALA A 112 29.19 7.85 15.95
#